data_AF-A0A958B0P3-F1
#
_entry.id   AF-A0A958B0P3-F1
#
_cell.length_a   1.000
_cell.length_b   1.000
_cell.length_c   1.000
_cell.angle_alpha   90.00
_cell.angle_beta   90.00
_cell.angle_gamma   90.00
#
_symmetry.space_group_name_H-M   'P 1'
#
loop_
_entity.id
_entity.type
_entity.pdbx_description
1 polymer ?
#
loop_
_entity_poly.entity_id
_entity_poly.type
_entity_poly.pdbx_seq_one_letter_code
_entity_poly.pdbx_strand_id
1 'polypeptide(L)' 'MTHEIINFHEKLRLFTDHWSPKIIARMNDTHLKLVKIQGEFVWHSHPETDEVFIVLDGSMAIEF' A
#
# COMPACT_ATOMS: atom_id res chain seq x y z
N MET A 1 20.58 -0.41 -19.23
CA MET A 1 19.39 -0.98 -18.58
C MET A 1 18.33 0.10 -18.53
N THR A 2 17.14 -0.15 -19.06
CA THR A 2 15.99 0.75 -18.93
C THR A 2 15.41 0.56 -17.54
N HIS A 3 15.46 1.61 -16.72
CA HIS A 3 14.80 1.59 -15.41
C HIS A 3 13.29 1.74 -15.64
N GLU A 4 12.50 0.81 -15.11
CA GLU A 4 11.05 0.96 -15.12
C GLU A 4 10.65 2.00 -14.08
N ILE A 5 10.05 3.11 -14.55
CA ILE A 5 9.52 4.16 -13.68
C ILE A 5 8.11 3.76 -13.27
N ILE A 6 7.84 3.69 -11.98
CA ILE A 6 6.51 3.38 -11.45
C ILE A 6 5.80 4.68 -11.09
N ASN A 7 4.78 5.03 -11.87
CA ASN A 7 3.90 6.14 -11.57
C ASN A 7 2.72 5.68 -10.67
N PHE A 8 2.67 6.13 -9.43
CA PHE A 8 1.63 5.70 -8.47
C PHE A 8 0.22 6.07 -8.92
N HIS A 9 0.02 7.25 -9.51
CA HIS A 9 -1.27 7.69 -9.97
C HIS A 9 -1.79 6.81 -11.12
N GLU A 10 -0.93 6.44 -12.06
CA GLU A 10 -1.29 5.51 -13.13
C GLU A 10 -1.67 4.13 -12.60
N LYS A 11 -0.90 3.58 -11.65
CA LYS A 11 -1.21 2.28 -11.02
C LYS A 11 -2.51 2.33 -10.22
N LEU A 12 -2.79 3.42 -9.49
CA LEU A 12 -4.04 3.62 -8.73
C LEU A 12 -5.29 3.70 -9.61
N ARG A 13 -5.16 4.06 -10.89
CA ARG A 13 -6.28 4.08 -11.84
C ARG A 13 -6.66 2.69 -12.34
N LEU A 14 -5.80 1.69 -12.16
CA LEU A 14 -6.04 0.32 -12.63
C LEU A 14 -7.01 -0.47 -11.75
N PHE A 15 -7.34 0.02 -10.55
CA PHE A 15 -8.20 -0.68 -9.61
C PHE A 15 -9.08 0.29 -8.80
N THR A 16 -10.23 -0.19 -8.33
CA THR A 16 -11.24 0.63 -7.61
C THR A 16 -11.68 0.03 -6.29
N ASP A 17 -11.34 -1.24 -6.06
CA ASP A 17 -11.57 -1.98 -4.84
C ASP A 17 -10.82 -1.39 -3.64
N HIS A 18 -11.51 -1.35 -2.50
CA HIS A 18 -10.94 -0.94 -1.22
C HIS A 18 -10.40 -2.16 -0.47
N TRP A 19 -9.42 -1.93 0.42
CA TRP A 19 -8.82 -2.96 1.30
C TRP A 19 -8.21 -4.15 0.54
N SER A 20 -7.81 -3.95 -0.71
CA SER A 20 -7.13 -4.97 -1.53
C SER A 20 -5.78 -4.45 -2.01
N PRO A 21 -4.70 -4.68 -1.25
CA PRO A 21 -3.37 -4.21 -1.61
C PRO A 21 -2.87 -4.83 -2.92
N LYS A 22 -2.37 -4.00 -3.84
CA LYS A 22 -1.74 -4.42 -5.10
C LYS A 22 -0.23 -4.25 -4.99
N ILE A 23 0.52 -5.32 -5.20
CA ILE A 23 2.00 -5.26 -5.25
C ILE A 23 2.40 -4.54 -6.54
N ILE A 24 3.13 -3.43 -6.40
CA ILE A 24 3.60 -2.62 -7.54
C ILE A 24 5.10 -2.79 -7.80
N ALA A 25 5.86 -3.20 -6.78
CA ALA A 25 7.29 -3.47 -6.88
C ALA A 25 7.75 -4.42 -5.78
N ARG A 26 8.93 -4.98 -5.97
CA ARG A 26 9.66 -5.74 -4.96
C ARG A 26 11.06 -5.16 -4.80
N MET A 27 11.47 -4.94 -3.56
CA MET A 27 12.83 -4.53 -3.19
C MET A 27 13.38 -5.57 -2.22
N ASN A 28 14.33 -6.39 -2.68
CA ASN A 28 14.80 -7.56 -1.94
C ASN A 28 13.61 -8.45 -1.54
N ASP A 29 13.36 -8.63 -0.25
CA ASP A 29 12.23 -9.44 0.26
C ASP A 29 11.02 -8.59 0.70
N THR A 30 11.05 -7.29 0.44
CA THR A 30 9.97 -6.35 0.76
C THR A 30 9.11 -6.06 -0.47
N HIS A 31 7.80 -6.03 -0.28
CA HIS A 31 6.85 -5.59 -1.30
C HIS A 31 6.42 -4.15 -1.08
N LEU A 32 6.42 -3.35 -2.15
CA LEU A 32 5.73 -2.06 -2.17
C LEU A 32 4.32 -2.30 -2.69
N LYS A 33 3.33 -1.84 -1.94
CA LYS A 33 1.91 -2.05 -2.22
C LYS A 33 1.20 -0.71 -2.37
N LEU A 34 0.20 -0.66 -3.26
CA LEU A 34 -0.78 0.41 -3.29
C LEU A 34 -2.13 -0.14 -2.84
N VAL A 35 -2.85 0.61 -2.03
CA VAL A 35 -4.17 0.24 -1.51
C VAL A 35 -5.04 1.49 -1.40
N LYS A 36 -6.33 1.34 -1.67
CA LYS A 36 -7.37 2.32 -1.34
C LYS A 36 -8.07 1.84 -0.09
N ILE A 37 -8.27 2.71 0.89
CA ILE A 37 -8.88 2.35 2.18
C ILE A 37 -10.08 3.25 2.45
N GLN A 38 -11.10 2.70 3.11
CA GLN A 38 -12.29 3.44 3.50
C GLN A 38 -12.95 2.79 4.71
N GLY A 39 -13.29 3.59 5.72
CA GLY A 39 -13.86 3.09 6.98
C GLY A 39 -12.80 2.44 7.86
N GLU A 40 -13.23 1.47 8.66
CA GLU A 40 -12.40 0.80 9.67
C GLU A 40 -11.81 -0.51 9.13
N PHE A 41 -10.65 -0.89 9.67
CA PHE A 41 -10.05 -2.20 9.46
C PHE A 41 -10.05 -3.00 10.77
N VAL A 42 -9.87 -4.31 10.67
CA VAL A 42 -9.82 -5.17 11.85
C VAL A 42 -8.54 -4.96 12.66
N TRP A 43 -8.65 -5.08 13.98
CA TRP A 43 -7.49 -5.19 14.86
C TRP A 43 -6.65 -6.42 14.50
N HIS A 44 -5.35 -6.21 14.30
CA HIS A 44 -4.39 -7.27 13.99
C HIS A 44 -2.98 -6.84 14.39
N SER A 45 -2.03 -7.78 14.36
CA SER A 45 -0.63 -7.50 14.62
C SER A 45 0.29 -8.29 13.70
N HIS A 46 1.51 -7.77 13.53
CA HIS A 46 2.59 -8.42 12.80
C HIS A 46 3.78 -8.59 13.75
N PRO A 47 3.90 -9.76 14.43
CA PRO A 47 4.95 -9.94 15.44
C PRO A 47 6.36 -9.94 14.84
N GLU A 48 6.49 -10.30 13.57
CA GLU A 48 7.81 -10.63 12.98
C GLU A 48 8.33 -9.56 12.01
N THR A 49 7.54 -8.50 11.75
CA THR A 49 7.92 -7.44 10.81
C THR A 49 7.18 -6.15 11.13
N ASP A 50 7.89 -5.04 11.01
CA ASP A 50 7.27 -3.73 10.95
C ASP A 50 6.53 -3.57 9.61
N GLU A 51 5.51 -2.69 9.58
CA GLU A 51 4.84 -2.26 8.35
C GLU A 51 4.84 -0.73 8.25
N VAL A 52 5.25 -0.22 7.09
CA VAL A 52 5.34 1.22 6.82
C VAL A 52 4.13 1.65 6.00
N PHE A 53 3.47 2.70 6.46
CA PHE A 53 2.37 3.34 5.75
C PHE A 53 2.77 4.73 5.27
N ILE A 54 2.50 5.02 4.00
CA ILE A 54 2.70 6.34 3.40
C ILE A 54 1.35 6.78 2.80
N VAL A 55 0.80 7.87 3.33
CA VAL A 55 -0.45 8.44 2.82
C VAL A 55 -0.13 9.26 1.56
N LEU A 56 -0.64 8.82 0.42
CA LEU A 56 -0.47 9.53 -0.86
C LEU A 56 -1.56 10.59 -1.10
N ASP A 57 -2.78 10.33 -0.60
CA ASP A 57 -3.93 11.23 -0.71
C ASP A 57 -4.92 10.97 0.44
N GLY A 58 -5.62 12.01 0.89
CA GLY A 58 -6.55 11.95 2.03
C GLY A 58 -5.86 11.89 3.40
N SER A 59 -6.50 11.19 4.34
CA SER A 59 -6.01 11.05 5.72
C SER A 59 -6.30 9.64 6.25
N MET A 60 -5.37 9.12 7.06
CA MET A 60 -5.49 7.82 7.72
C MET A 60 -5.13 7.97 9.20
N ALA A 61 -5.83 7.23 10.07
CA ALA A 61 -5.50 7.08 11.48
C ALA A 61 -5.12 5.62 11.75
N ILE A 62 -4.20 5.41 12.68
CA ILE A 62 -3.83 4.09 13.20
C ILE A 62 -4.08 4.13 14.70
N GLU A 63 -4.93 3.23 15.17
CA GLU A 63 -5.17 3.00 16.60
C GLU A 63 -4.24 1.86 17.08
N PHE A 64 -3.77 1.95 18.33
CA PHE A 64 -2.80 1.02 18.92
C PHE A 64 -3.10 0.74 20.39
#